data_AF-A0A7D9IR14-F1
#
_entry.id   AF-A0A7D9IR14-F1
#
_cell.length_a   1.000
_cell.length_b   1.000
_cell.length_c   1.000
_cell.angle_alpha   90.00
_cell.angle_beta   90.00
_cell.angle_gamma   90.00
#
_symmetry.space_group_name_H-M   'P 1'
#
loop_
_entity.id
_entity.type
_entity.pdbx_description
1 polymer ?
#
loop_
_entity_poly.entity_id
_entity_poly.type
_entity_poly.pdbx_seq_one_letter_code
_entity_poly.pdbx_strand_id
1 'polypeptide(L)'
;MVDTARKAFPGKKIIISSVTPRDDDFDEDIRAINRAIQSEILNFNDVIYANNDNLRDRALYFDRKHLNRSRGVRKFAANIKRAIRMASGVVDNKPRYPSYHSGDPHPIRRDDRAPYPHPRY
;
A
#
# COMPACT_ATOMS: atom_id res chain seq x y z
N MET A 1 4.58 12.01 -22.03
CA MET A 1 3.31 11.48 -21.47
C MET A 1 2.81 12.31 -20.29
N VAL A 2 3.64 12.58 -19.27
CA VAL A 2 3.23 13.39 -18.09
C VAL A 2 2.71 14.77 -18.50
N ASP A 3 3.45 15.53 -19.30
CA ASP A 3 3.01 16.85 -19.78
C ASP A 3 1.70 16.78 -20.57
N THR A 4 1.53 15.76 -21.39
CA THR A 4 0.28 15.53 -22.14
C THR A 4 -0.90 15.31 -21.19
N ALA A 5 -0.72 14.47 -20.16
CA ALA A 5 -1.75 14.21 -19.16
C ALA A 5 -2.08 15.47 -18.34
N ARG A 6 -1.07 16.28 -17.98
CA ARG A 6 -1.26 17.55 -17.26
C ARG A 6 -2.05 18.55 -18.09
N LYS A 7 -1.77 18.65 -19.39
CA LYS A 7 -2.52 19.49 -20.34
C LYS A 7 -3.96 19.02 -20.50
N ALA A 8 -4.19 17.71 -20.56
CA ALA A 8 -5.52 17.13 -20.70
C ALA A 8 -6.37 17.21 -19.43
N PHE A 9 -5.74 17.17 -18.25
CA PHE A 9 -6.42 17.13 -16.94
C PHE A 9 -5.88 18.24 -16.01
N PRO A 10 -6.09 19.52 -16.33
CA PRO A 10 -5.57 20.62 -15.54
C PRO A 10 -6.14 20.59 -14.10
N GLY A 11 -5.28 20.84 -13.12
CA GLY A 11 -5.64 20.85 -11.70
C GLY A 11 -5.89 19.48 -11.07
N LYS A 12 -5.75 18.38 -11.83
CA LYS A 12 -5.79 17.02 -11.29
C LYS A 12 -4.38 16.57 -10.90
N LYS A 13 -4.27 15.88 -9.76
CA LYS A 13 -3.04 15.16 -9.42
C LYS A 13 -2.94 13.89 -10.26
N ILE A 14 -1.74 13.60 -10.74
CA ILE A 14 -1.43 12.44 -11.58
C ILE A 14 -0.66 11.44 -10.74
N ILE A 15 -1.05 10.17 -10.78
CA ILE A 15 -0.32 9.10 -10.12
C ILE A 15 0.43 8.31 -11.18
N ILE A 16 1.74 8.21 -11.01
CA ILE A 16 2.60 7.38 -11.86
C ILE A 16 3.05 6.20 -11.01
N SER A 17 2.65 5.00 -11.42
CA SER A 17 3.18 3.78 -10.82
C SER A 17 4.60 3.54 -11.32
N SER A 18 5.49 3.12 -10.42
CA SER A 18 6.73 2.48 -10.84
C SER A 18 6.39 1.25 -11.68
N VAL A 19 7.26 0.92 -12.62
CA VAL A 19 7.21 -0.39 -13.27
C VAL A 19 7.47 -1.43 -12.19
N THR A 20 6.67 -2.49 -12.16
CA THR A 20 6.81 -3.55 -11.16
C THR A 20 8.15 -4.26 -11.38
N PRO A 21 8.89 -4.58 -10.30
CA PRO A 21 10.07 -5.45 -10.38
C PRO A 21 9.75 -6.77 -11.10
N ARG A 22 10.79 -7.42 -11.63
CA ARG A 22 10.65 -8.73 -12.30
C ARG A 22 11.59 -9.73 -11.63
N ASP A 23 11.27 -11.01 -11.80
CA ASP A 23 12.13 -12.13 -11.39
C ASP A 23 12.85 -12.70 -12.61
N ASP A 24 13.43 -11.80 -13.42
CA ASP A 24 14.25 -12.12 -14.59
C ASP A 24 15.39 -11.11 -14.78
N ASP A 25 16.17 -11.33 -15.84
CA ASP A 25 17.35 -10.57 -16.24
C ASP A 25 17.06 -9.09 -16.56
N PHE A 26 15.80 -8.73 -16.79
CA PHE A 26 15.39 -7.34 -17.04
C PHE A 26 15.22 -6.52 -15.75
N ASP A 27 15.34 -7.09 -14.55
CA ASP A 27 15.07 -6.36 -13.31
C ASP A 27 16.03 -5.16 -13.08
N GLU A 28 17.28 -5.25 -13.53
CA GLU A 28 18.22 -4.11 -13.47
C GLU A 28 17.80 -2.99 -14.42
N ASP A 29 17.33 -3.31 -15.62
CA ASP A 29 16.80 -2.31 -16.57
C ASP A 29 15.55 -1.64 -16.00
N ILE A 30 14.66 -2.43 -15.37
CA ILE A 30 13.48 -1.90 -14.68
C ILE A 30 13.88 -0.95 -13.55
N ARG A 31 14.94 -1.26 -12.79
CA ARG A 31 15.48 -0.33 -11.78
C ARG A 31 15.99 0.96 -12.38
N ALA A 32 16.75 0.87 -13.47
CA ALA A 32 17.28 2.05 -14.15
C ALA A 32 16.14 2.96 -14.65
N ILE A 33 15.13 2.37 -15.27
CA ILE A 33 13.92 3.08 -15.71
C ILE A 33 13.19 3.73 -14.53
N ASN A 34 12.97 3.00 -13.43
CA ASN A 34 12.28 3.54 -12.27
C ASN A 34 13.04 4.70 -11.62
N ARG A 35 14.38 4.63 -11.56
CA ARG A 35 15.22 5.75 -11.07
C ARG A 35 15.10 6.98 -11.96
N ALA A 36 15.15 6.81 -13.29
CA ALA A 36 15.00 7.90 -14.24
C ALA A 36 13.60 8.56 -14.15
N ILE A 37 12.55 7.76 -14.00
CA ILE A 37 11.20 8.29 -13.75
C ILE A 37 11.17 9.05 -12.43
N GLN A 38 11.75 8.49 -11.37
CA GLN A 38 11.73 9.09 -10.05
C GLN A 38 12.50 10.42 -10.00
N SER A 39 13.61 10.56 -10.72
CA SER A 39 14.32 11.85 -10.80
C SER A 39 13.51 12.91 -11.53
N GLU A 40 12.79 12.51 -12.60
CA GLU A 40 12.04 13.44 -13.43
C GLU A 40 10.78 13.96 -12.73
N ILE A 41 10.03 13.07 -12.06
CA ILE A 41 8.77 13.43 -11.39
C ILE A 41 8.94 14.40 -10.22
N LEU A 42 10.14 14.51 -9.64
CA LEU A 42 10.43 15.47 -8.57
C LEU A 42 10.27 16.93 -9.03
N ASN A 43 10.30 17.17 -10.34
CA ASN A 43 10.09 18.50 -10.93
C ASN A 43 8.59 18.89 -10.98
N PHE A 44 7.68 17.99 -10.59
CA PHE A 44 6.24 18.17 -10.76
C PHE A 44 5.49 18.05 -9.42
N ASN A 45 4.94 19.16 -8.93
CA ASN A 45 4.19 19.20 -7.66
C ASN A 45 2.85 18.46 -7.70
N ASP A 46 2.28 18.28 -8.89
CA ASP A 46 1.00 17.62 -9.13
C ASP A 46 1.14 16.13 -9.48
N VAL A 47 2.36 15.59 -9.46
CA VAL A 47 2.64 14.19 -9.77
C VAL A 47 3.03 13.44 -8.49
N ILE A 48 2.45 12.25 -8.31
CA ILE A 48 2.72 11.38 -7.18
C ILE A 48 3.23 10.04 -7.68
N TYR A 49 4.35 9.61 -7.11
CA TYR A 49 4.94 8.32 -7.41
C TYR A 49 4.36 7.21 -6.53
N ALA A 50 3.85 6.15 -7.15
CA ALA A 50 3.53 4.92 -6.44
C ALA A 50 4.70 3.93 -6.58
N ASN A 51 5.55 3.86 -5.56
CA ASN A 51 6.70 2.96 -5.53
C ASN A 51 6.29 1.50 -5.24
N ASN A 52 6.74 0.57 -6.09
CA ASN A 52 6.53 -0.87 -5.96
C ASN A 52 7.81 -1.70 -5.73
N ASP A 53 8.92 -1.10 -5.28
CA ASP A 53 10.18 -1.80 -4.99
C ASP A 53 10.02 -2.89 -3.92
N ASN A 54 9.02 -2.77 -3.05
CA ASN A 54 8.69 -3.78 -2.05
C ASN A 54 8.09 -5.07 -2.65
N LEU A 55 7.86 -5.14 -3.97
CA LEU A 55 7.30 -6.31 -4.65
C LEU A 55 8.35 -7.31 -5.12
N ARG A 56 9.65 -7.10 -4.87
CA ARG A 56 10.76 -7.96 -5.33
C ARG A 56 10.77 -9.40 -4.81
N ASP A 57 9.93 -9.73 -3.84
CA ASP A 57 9.86 -11.08 -3.30
C ASP A 57 9.25 -12.02 -4.36
N ARG A 58 10.03 -13.04 -4.75
CA ARG A 58 9.65 -14.07 -5.73
C ARG A 58 8.33 -14.76 -5.37
N ALA A 59 8.01 -14.91 -4.09
CA ALA A 59 6.75 -15.49 -3.63
C ALA A 59 5.51 -14.65 -3.98
N LEU A 60 5.69 -13.41 -4.46
CA LEU A 60 4.63 -12.52 -4.90
C LEU A 60 4.26 -12.69 -6.37
N TYR A 61 4.99 -13.52 -7.12
CA TYR A 61 4.77 -13.72 -8.54
C TYR A 61 4.15 -15.10 -8.85
N PHE A 62 3.41 -15.15 -9.96
CA PHE A 62 2.89 -16.39 -10.55
C PHE A 62 3.90 -17.00 -11.52
N ASP A 63 4.57 -16.15 -12.30
CA ASP A 63 5.69 -16.49 -13.17
C ASP A 63 6.80 -15.43 -12.99
N ARG A 64 7.82 -15.38 -13.86
CA ARG A 64 8.91 -14.41 -13.71
C ARG A 64 8.51 -12.92 -13.91
N LYS A 65 7.27 -12.65 -14.35
CA LYS A 65 6.80 -11.33 -14.81
C LYS A 65 5.52 -10.86 -14.12
N HIS A 66 4.58 -11.75 -13.89
CA HIS A 66 3.23 -11.45 -13.43
C HIS A 66 3.08 -11.70 -11.94
N LEU A 67 2.53 -10.71 -11.22
CA LEU A 67 2.17 -10.86 -9.82
C LEU A 67 1.07 -11.90 -9.64
N ASN A 68 1.18 -12.72 -8.60
CA ASN A 68 0.11 -13.62 -8.23
C ASN A 68 -1.08 -12.83 -7.65
N ARG A 69 -2.29 -13.35 -7.88
CA ARG A 69 -3.55 -12.68 -7.46
C ARG A 69 -3.66 -12.57 -5.94
N SER A 70 -3.09 -13.53 -5.21
CA SER A 70 -3.28 -13.62 -3.77
C SER A 70 -2.42 -12.61 -3.02
N ARG A 71 -1.11 -12.54 -3.21
CA ARG A 71 -0.23 -11.67 -2.39
C ARG A 71 0.30 -10.50 -3.20
N GLY A 72 0.79 -10.75 -4.41
CA GLY A 72 1.41 -9.73 -5.27
C GLY A 72 0.44 -8.61 -5.63
N VAL A 73 -0.72 -8.95 -6.21
CA VAL A 73 -1.72 -7.94 -6.62
C VAL A 73 -2.27 -7.15 -5.43
N ARG A 74 -2.50 -7.80 -4.27
CA ARG A 74 -2.95 -7.09 -3.05
C ARG A 74 -1.92 -6.07 -2.56
N LYS A 75 -0.63 -6.43 -2.60
CA LYS A 75 0.46 -5.54 -2.18
C LYS A 75 0.65 -4.39 -3.18
N PHE A 76 0.59 -4.65 -4.48
CA PHE A 76 0.56 -3.62 -5.53
C PHE A 76 -0.61 -2.64 -5.31
N ALA A 77 -1.83 -3.16 -5.14
CA ALA A 77 -3.01 -2.33 -4.91
C ALA A 77 -2.90 -1.48 -3.63
N ALA A 78 -2.23 -1.99 -2.59
CA ALA A 78 -1.97 -1.22 -1.37
C ALA A 78 -1.04 -0.02 -1.64
N ASN A 79 0.00 -0.18 -2.45
CA ASN A 79 0.89 0.92 -2.85
C ASN A 79 0.13 1.99 -3.64
N ILE A 80 -0.72 1.58 -4.59
CA ILE A 80 -1.55 2.51 -5.36
C ILE A 80 -2.55 3.24 -4.46
N LYS A 81 -3.22 2.54 -3.53
CA LYS A 81 -4.12 3.17 -2.55
C LYS A 81 -3.40 4.20 -1.69
N ARG A 82 -2.15 3.93 -1.28
CA ARG A 82 -1.33 4.89 -0.55
C ARG A 82 -1.07 6.15 -1.38
N ALA A 83 -0.69 6.00 -2.65
CA ALA A 83 -0.50 7.13 -3.56
C ALA A 83 -1.80 7.94 -3.76
N ILE A 84 -2.95 7.27 -3.91
CA ILE A 84 -4.26 7.93 -3.99
C ILE A 84 -4.55 8.74 -2.72
N ARG A 85 -4.29 8.19 -1.53
CA ARG A 85 -4.48 8.93 -0.27
C ARG A 85 -3.59 10.17 -0.18
N MET A 86 -2.31 10.06 -0.57
CA MET A 86 -1.40 11.19 -0.66
C MET A 86 -1.91 12.25 -1.66
N ALA A 87 -2.49 11.81 -2.77
CA ALA A 87 -3.10 12.70 -3.76
C ALA A 87 -4.29 13.45 -3.15
N SER A 88 -5.20 12.74 -2.51
CA SER A 88 -6.40 13.30 -1.90
C SER A 88 -6.13 14.13 -0.64
N GLY A 89 -4.90 14.17 -0.12
CA GLY A 89 -4.58 14.87 1.13
C GLY A 89 -5.25 14.24 2.36
N VAL A 90 -5.70 12.99 2.25
CA VAL A 90 -6.33 12.26 3.35
C VAL A 90 -5.24 11.81 4.31
N VAL A 91 -5.05 12.57 5.38
CA VAL A 91 -4.27 12.14 6.54
C VAL A 91 -5.08 11.06 7.24
N ASP A 92 -4.53 9.85 7.35
CA ASP A 92 -5.15 8.76 8.13
C ASP A 92 -5.13 9.19 9.62
N ASN A 93 -6.13 9.97 10.03
CA ASN A 93 -6.39 10.34 11.43
C ASN A 93 -7.06 9.20 12.20
N LYS A 94 -7.05 7.97 11.67
CA LYS A 94 -7.49 6.82 12.43
C LYS A 94 -6.57 6.73 13.66
N PRO A 95 -7.10 6.74 14.88
CA PRO A 95 -6.28 6.55 16.05
C PRO A 95 -5.49 5.25 15.83
N ARG A 96 -4.16 5.34 15.83
CA ARG A 96 -3.33 4.16 16.11
C ARG A 96 -3.94 3.58 17.37
N TYR A 97 -4.32 2.30 17.34
CA TYR A 97 -4.90 1.60 18.48
C TYR A 97 -4.29 2.13 19.78
N PRO A 98 -5.12 2.46 20.80
CA PRO A 98 -4.57 2.97 22.05
C PRO A 98 -3.45 2.04 22.48
N SER A 99 -2.26 2.60 22.66
CA SER A 99 -1.15 1.84 23.22
C SER A 99 -1.65 1.33 24.56
N TYR A 100 -1.85 0.02 24.68
CA TYR A 100 -2.02 -0.59 25.98
C TYR A 100 -0.73 -0.30 26.73
N HIS A 101 -0.73 0.76 27.55
CA HIS A 101 0.22 0.86 28.63
C HIS A 101 -0.06 -0.35 29.50
N SER A 102 0.89 -1.29 29.48
CA SER A 102 1.04 -2.36 30.45
C SER A 102 1.12 -1.71 31.84
N GLY A 103 -0.03 -1.49 32.46
CA GLY A 103 -0.12 -0.75 33.72
C GLY A 103 -1.54 -0.45 34.18
N ASP A 104 -2.51 -0.38 33.27
CA ASP A 104 -3.90 -0.15 33.69
C ASP A 104 -4.57 -1.48 34.07
N PRO A 105 -4.96 -1.68 35.34
CA PRO A 105 -5.74 -2.83 35.72
C PRO A 105 -7.09 -2.74 35.01
N HIS A 106 -7.40 -3.76 34.20
CA HIS A 106 -8.74 -3.94 33.69
C HIS A 106 -9.75 -3.83 34.85
N PRO A 107 -10.82 -3.02 34.76
CA PRO A 107 -11.93 -3.20 35.65
C PRO A 107 -12.47 -4.61 35.37
N ILE A 108 -12.27 -5.51 36.34
CA ILE A 108 -12.96 -6.78 36.39
C ILE A 108 -14.44 -6.42 36.28
N ARG A 109 -15.07 -6.73 35.14
CA ARG A 109 -16.52 -6.75 35.04
C ARG A 109 -17.01 -7.84 35.98
N ARG A 110 -17.17 -7.50 37.26
CA ARG A 110 -18.12 -8.17 38.13
C ARG A 110 -19.48 -7.80 37.58
N ASP A 111 -20.28 -8.82 37.34
CA ASP A 111 -21.66 -8.80 36.85
C ASP A 111 -21.75 -9.24 35.38
N ASP A 112 -21.70 -10.56 35.21
CA ASP A 112 -22.58 -11.34 34.35
C ASP A 112 -22.35 -12.82 34.66
N ARG A 113 -22.76 -13.23 35.88
CA ARG A 113 -23.05 -14.64 36.16
C ARG A 113 -24.30 -15.02 35.36
N ALA A 114 -24.13 -15.39 34.11
CA ALA A 114 -25.10 -16.25 33.44
C ALA A 114 -24.77 -17.70 33.82
N PRO A 115 -25.65 -18.44 34.53
CA PRO A 115 -25.44 -19.87 34.72
C PRO A 115 -25.74 -20.56 33.38
N TYR A 116 -24.71 -21.09 32.70
CA TYR A 116 -24.95 -22.01 31.60
C TYR A 116 -25.56 -23.30 32.18
N PRO A 117 -26.76 -23.74 31.74
CA PRO A 117 -27.23 -25.06 32.10
C PRO A 117 -26.41 -26.10 31.33
N HIS A 118 -25.75 -27.01 32.06
CA HIS A 118 -25.11 -28.18 31.46
C HIS A 118 -26.18 -29.14 30.91
N PRO A 119 -26.05 -29.66 29.68
CA PRO A 119 -26.88 -30.77 29.21
C PRO A 119 -26.48 -32.06 29.95
N ARG A 120 -27.47 -32.75 30.51
CA ARG A 120 -27.30 -34.10 31.09
C ARG A 120 -27.22 -35.10 29.94
N TYR A 121 -26.10 -35.81 29.83
CA TYR A 121 -26.05 -37.15 29.24
C TYR A 121 -25.89 -38.16 30.38
#